data_AF-A0A397SBT6-F1
#
_entry.id   AF-A0A397SBT6-F1
#
_cell.length_a   1.000
_cell.length_b   1.000
_cell.length_c   1.000
_cell.angle_alpha   90.00
_cell.angle_beta   90.00
_cell.angle_gamma   90.00
#
_symmetry.space_group_name_H-M   'P 1'
#
loop_
_entity.id
_entity.type
_entity.pdbx_description
1 polymer ?
#
loop_
_entity_poly.entity_id
_entity_poly.type
_entity_poly.pdbx_seq_one_letter_code
_entity_poly.pdbx_strand_id
1 'polypeptide(L)'
;MILEESFQEYKSAQTFSPDQVKKILVEIGFNEDNVASWSEPVEVPLGVSSTLFIARMAIILSLSTEEILGGKVRKTIPEKIFAYTYNYRKNKRKLNVISQIRNKFGDTKRFLYRGINSHNINEILAEGFMDVRGRASLRKDFGVGLYTTPNIDYAISYAGRNGTLIIFDWSNPDRNLIIKHLNNLEEWKSTVKGWVCIDDDNKPRPPQHEADILEGFISSNYDHIHACHDPIPSEDVQVVGKTDSAINAFAERLFAVVYLE
;
A
#
# COMPACT_ATOMS: atom_id res chain seq x y z
N MET A 1 -29.51 11.09 53.59
CA MET A 1 -28.23 11.79 53.33
C MET A 1 -27.71 11.24 52.01
N ILE A 2 -28.07 11.90 50.91
CA ILE A 2 -27.66 11.52 49.56
C ILE A 2 -26.36 12.30 49.30
N LEU A 3 -25.26 11.58 49.08
CA LEU A 3 -24.01 12.16 48.62
C LEU A 3 -24.11 12.27 47.09
N GLU A 4 -24.30 13.49 46.60
CA GLU A 4 -24.08 13.81 45.18
C GLU A 4 -22.58 13.85 44.94
N GLU A 5 -22.03 12.75 44.42
CA GLU A 5 -20.71 12.76 43.79
C GLU A 5 -20.83 13.48 42.44
N SER A 6 -20.37 14.73 42.41
CA SER A 6 -20.15 15.48 41.19
C SER A 6 -19.12 14.75 40.32
N PHE A 7 -19.59 14.02 39.30
CA PHE A 7 -18.76 13.52 38.22
C PHE A 7 -18.25 14.72 37.41
N GLN A 8 -17.00 15.13 37.65
CA GLN A 8 -16.27 15.96 36.71
C GLN A 8 -15.98 15.12 35.46
N GLU A 9 -16.63 15.46 34.33
CA GLU A 9 -16.27 14.97 33.01
C GLU A 9 -14.80 15.31 32.73
N TYR A 10 -13.93 14.31 32.81
CA TYR A 10 -12.56 14.43 32.33
C TYR A 10 -12.59 14.53 30.81
N LYS A 11 -12.24 15.70 30.26
CA LYS A 11 -12.03 15.85 28.82
C LYS A 11 -11.00 14.82 28.36
N SER A 12 -11.40 13.90 27.50
CA SER A 12 -10.58 12.81 26.96
C SER A 12 -9.73 13.23 25.75
N ALA A 13 -9.96 14.42 25.20
CA ALA A 13 -9.29 14.96 24.04
C ALA A 13 -9.09 16.48 24.11
N GLN A 14 -8.08 16.96 23.38
CA GLN A 14 -7.82 18.37 23.12
C GLN A 14 -8.26 18.70 21.68
N THR A 15 -9.16 19.66 21.54
CA THR A 15 -9.60 20.15 20.22
C THR A 15 -8.67 21.25 19.72
N PHE A 16 -8.22 21.13 18.48
CA PHE A 16 -7.45 22.14 17.76
C PHE A 16 -8.34 22.82 16.72
N SER A 17 -8.36 24.15 16.73
CA SER A 17 -9.11 24.93 15.74
C SER A 17 -8.51 24.77 14.34
N PRO A 18 -9.26 25.04 13.26
CA PRO A 18 -8.74 24.98 11.90
C PRO A 18 -7.46 25.81 11.71
N ASP A 19 -7.39 27.02 12.27
CA ASP A 19 -6.18 27.87 12.17
C ASP A 19 -4.97 27.29 12.90
N GLN A 20 -5.20 26.66 14.06
CA GLN A 20 -4.14 25.96 14.80
C GLN A 20 -3.64 24.74 14.00
N VAL A 21 -4.55 23.98 13.40
CA VAL A 21 -4.23 22.86 12.53
C VAL A 21 -3.41 23.34 11.33
N LYS A 22 -3.86 24.38 10.63
CA LYS A 22 -3.13 24.96 9.49
C LYS A 22 -1.72 25.36 9.85
N LYS A 23 -1.57 26.10 10.96
CA LYS A 23 -0.25 26.54 11.44
C LYS A 23 0.67 25.34 11.72
N ILE A 24 0.16 24.33 12.42
CA ILE A 24 0.92 23.10 12.72
C ILE A 24 1.34 22.39 11.43
N LEU A 25 0.46 22.29 10.44
CA LEU A 25 0.76 21.64 9.16
C LEU A 25 1.82 22.39 8.34
N VAL A 26 1.76 23.73 8.31
CA VAL A 26 2.79 24.55 7.66
C VAL A 26 4.13 24.41 8.38
N GLU A 27 4.14 24.46 9.72
CA GLU A 27 5.36 24.31 10.53
C GLU A 27 6.08 22.98 10.31
N ILE A 28 5.34 21.90 9.99
CA ILE A 28 5.92 20.58 9.68
C ILE A 28 6.14 20.34 8.17
N GLY A 29 5.96 21.36 7.33
CA GLY A 29 6.36 21.35 5.92
C GLY A 29 5.31 20.94 4.91
N PHE A 30 4.02 21.00 5.25
CA PHE A 30 2.95 20.93 4.24
C PHE A 30 2.91 22.22 3.41
N ASN A 31 2.57 22.10 2.13
CA ASN A 31 2.44 23.26 1.24
C ASN A 31 1.29 24.16 1.73
N GLU A 32 1.56 25.46 1.88
CA GLU A 32 0.60 26.45 2.36
C GLU A 32 -0.69 26.52 1.54
N ASP A 33 -0.59 26.41 0.21
CA ASP A 33 -1.74 26.43 -0.70
C ASP A 33 -2.66 25.23 -0.46
N ASN A 34 -2.08 24.06 -0.20
CA ASN A 34 -2.84 22.84 0.09
C ASN A 34 -3.48 22.87 1.49
N VAL A 35 -2.85 23.56 2.44
CA VAL A 35 -3.33 23.68 3.82
C VAL A 35 -4.41 24.76 3.96
N ALA A 36 -4.41 25.76 3.07
CA ALA A 36 -5.34 26.88 3.11
C ALA A 36 -6.81 26.44 3.09
N SER A 37 -7.13 25.34 2.41
CA SER A 37 -8.48 24.77 2.27
C SER A 37 -8.98 24.04 3.51
N TRP A 38 -8.16 23.83 4.53
CA TRP A 38 -8.56 23.11 5.75
C TRP A 38 -9.63 23.88 6.55
N SER A 39 -10.82 23.30 6.74
CA SER A 39 -11.92 23.96 7.46
C SER A 39 -12.30 23.29 8.78
N GLU A 40 -11.84 22.06 9.00
CA GLU A 40 -12.36 21.20 10.07
C GLU A 40 -11.51 21.28 11.36
N PRO A 41 -12.10 21.31 12.56
CA PRO A 41 -11.35 21.12 13.79
C PRO A 41 -10.85 19.68 13.92
N VAL A 42 -9.78 19.48 14.70
CA VAL A 42 -9.23 18.13 14.98
C VAL A 42 -9.23 17.88 16.48
N GLU A 43 -9.87 16.78 16.90
CA GLU A 43 -9.80 16.29 18.27
C GLU A 43 -8.63 15.33 18.44
N VAL A 44 -7.66 15.72 19.25
CA VAL A 44 -6.47 14.92 19.56
C VAL A 44 -6.66 14.27 20.92
N PRO A 45 -6.63 12.94 21.05
CA PRO A 45 -6.68 12.27 22.36
C PRO A 45 -5.54 12.72 23.28
N LEU A 46 -5.84 12.93 24.56
CA LEU A 46 -4.81 13.29 25.54
C LEU A 46 -3.73 12.19 25.64
N GLY A 47 -2.47 12.59 25.71
CA GLY A 47 -1.32 11.68 25.73
C GLY A 47 -0.76 11.31 24.33
N VAL A 48 -1.39 11.78 23.26
CA VAL A 48 -0.90 11.63 21.88
C VAL A 48 -0.22 12.92 21.43
N SER A 49 0.86 12.82 20.65
CA SER A 49 1.49 13.99 20.04
C SER A 49 0.53 14.67 19.08
N SER A 50 0.11 15.89 19.42
CA SER A 50 -0.83 16.69 18.63
C SER A 50 -0.31 16.96 17.24
N THR A 51 0.98 17.29 17.10
CA THR A 51 1.63 17.51 15.80
C THR A 51 1.56 16.27 14.92
N LEU A 52 1.92 15.09 15.44
CA LEU A 52 1.89 13.84 14.66
C LEU A 52 0.45 13.39 14.35
N PHE A 53 -0.48 13.58 15.27
CA PHE A 53 -1.88 13.22 15.07
C PHE A 53 -2.55 14.11 14.02
N ILE A 54 -2.34 15.43 14.12
CA ILE A 54 -2.86 16.41 13.15
C ILE A 54 -2.22 16.21 11.79
N ALA A 55 -0.91 15.94 11.73
CA ALA A 55 -0.24 15.53 10.49
C ALA A 55 -0.92 14.30 9.90
N ARG A 56 -1.13 13.24 10.68
CA ARG A 56 -1.81 12.01 10.24
C ARG A 56 -3.23 12.29 9.72
N MET A 57 -4.00 13.12 10.41
CA MET A 57 -5.34 13.53 9.95
C MET A 57 -5.25 14.29 8.63
N ALA A 58 -4.33 15.24 8.51
CA ALA A 58 -4.15 15.98 7.26
C ALA A 58 -3.69 15.10 6.11
N ILE A 59 -2.84 14.11 6.40
CA ILE A 59 -2.36 13.08 5.47
C ILE A 59 -3.53 12.26 4.93
N ILE A 60 -4.39 11.75 5.83
CA ILE A 60 -5.58 10.97 5.44
C ILE A 60 -6.53 11.84 4.60
N LEU A 61 -6.58 13.15 4.86
CA LEU A 61 -7.55 14.05 4.26
C LEU A 61 -7.01 14.87 3.06
N SER A 62 -5.74 14.69 2.67
CA SER A 62 -4.98 15.68 1.87
C SER A 62 -5.41 15.87 0.42
N LEU A 63 -5.98 14.85 -0.23
CA LEU A 63 -6.50 14.94 -1.60
C LEU A 63 -7.68 14.01 -1.72
N SER A 64 -8.74 14.48 -2.38
CA SER A 64 -9.77 13.57 -2.86
C SER A 64 -9.19 12.65 -3.93
N THR A 65 -9.67 11.41 -3.96
CA THR A 65 -9.25 10.47 -5.00
C THR A 65 -9.64 10.98 -6.40
N GLU A 66 -10.67 11.81 -6.51
CA GLU A 66 -11.06 12.52 -7.74
C GLU A 66 -10.02 13.54 -8.20
N GLU A 67 -9.43 14.32 -7.29
CA GLU A 67 -8.36 15.28 -7.61
C GLU A 67 -7.08 14.59 -8.11
N ILE A 68 -6.79 13.39 -7.62
CA ILE A 68 -5.65 12.59 -8.09
C ILE A 68 -5.93 11.96 -9.46
N LEU A 69 -7.18 11.56 -9.70
CA LEU A 69 -7.59 10.89 -10.94
C LEU A 69 -7.97 11.84 -12.07
N GLY A 70 -8.35 13.08 -11.75
CA GLY A 70 -9.01 13.99 -12.69
C GLY A 70 -10.39 13.49 -13.14
N GLY A 71 -11.08 12.65 -12.36
CA GLY A 71 -12.34 12.01 -12.75
C GLY A 71 -13.01 11.16 -11.66
N LYS A 72 -14.20 10.59 -11.97
CA LYS A 72 -15.01 9.80 -11.01
C LYS A 72 -14.34 8.49 -10.59
N VAL A 73 -14.36 8.22 -9.29
CA VAL A 73 -13.77 7.02 -8.66
C VAL A 73 -14.78 5.88 -8.59
N ARG A 74 -14.29 4.63 -8.64
CA ARG A 74 -15.07 3.48 -8.15
C ARG A 74 -15.13 3.49 -6.61
N LYS A 75 -16.26 3.05 -6.05
CA LYS A 75 -16.51 3.00 -4.59
C LYS A 75 -15.54 2.13 -3.79
N THR A 76 -14.65 1.39 -4.45
CA THR A 76 -13.69 0.49 -3.82
C THR A 76 -12.48 1.21 -3.25
N ILE A 77 -12.18 2.45 -3.65
CA ILE A 77 -11.05 3.23 -3.12
C ILE A 77 -11.56 4.24 -2.10
N PRO A 78 -10.82 4.48 -0.99
CA PRO A 78 -11.15 5.54 -0.04
C PRO A 78 -11.36 6.89 -0.72
N GLU A 79 -12.29 7.70 -0.21
CA GLU A 79 -12.59 9.03 -0.76
C GLU A 79 -11.38 9.98 -0.69
N LYS A 80 -10.46 9.73 0.26
CA LYS A 80 -9.27 10.56 0.48
C LYS A 80 -8.04 9.67 0.64
N ILE A 81 -6.96 10.06 -0.04
CA ILE A 81 -5.70 9.31 -0.03
C ILE A 81 -4.52 10.27 0.13
N PHE A 82 -3.44 9.77 0.74
CA PHE A 82 -2.22 10.55 0.85
C PHE A 82 -1.41 10.44 -0.43
N ALA A 83 -1.24 11.54 -1.17
CA ALA A 83 -0.32 11.58 -2.31
C ALA A 83 0.90 12.46 -1.99
N TYR A 84 2.07 11.97 -2.36
CA TYR A 84 3.32 12.70 -2.23
C TYR A 84 4.11 12.61 -3.52
N THR A 85 4.52 13.77 -4.03
CA THR A 85 5.41 13.85 -5.18
C THR A 85 6.85 14.01 -4.70
N TYR A 86 7.73 13.13 -5.16
CA TYR A 86 9.16 13.22 -4.86
C TYR A 86 9.96 13.46 -6.13
N ASN A 87 10.62 14.64 -6.19
CA ASN A 87 11.57 14.98 -7.23
C ASN A 87 12.90 14.22 -7.05
N TYR A 88 13.05 13.11 -7.76
CA TYR A 88 14.25 12.32 -8.01
C TYR A 88 15.36 13.16 -8.66
N ARG A 89 16.37 13.54 -7.88
CA ARG A 89 17.64 14.04 -8.43
C ARG A 89 18.63 12.90 -8.57
N LYS A 90 19.15 12.75 -9.79
CA LYS A 90 19.85 11.58 -10.37
C LYS A 90 21.07 10.99 -9.63
N ASN A 91 21.43 11.43 -8.43
CA ASN A 91 22.66 10.97 -7.73
C ASN A 91 22.55 10.69 -6.21
N LYS A 92 21.35 10.62 -5.60
CA LYS A 92 21.19 10.12 -4.22
C LYS A 92 20.22 8.93 -4.18
N ARG A 93 20.81 7.81 -4.59
CA ARG A 93 20.27 6.47 -4.87
C ARG A 93 19.46 5.90 -3.70
N LYS A 94 18.22 5.45 -3.94
CA LYS A 94 17.40 4.47 -3.19
C LYS A 94 17.31 4.59 -1.65
N LEU A 95 18.43 4.51 -0.94
CA LEU A 95 18.58 4.73 0.50
C LEU A 95 17.97 6.06 0.94
N ASN A 96 18.06 7.12 0.12
CA ASN A 96 17.45 8.41 0.43
C ASN A 96 15.92 8.31 0.46
N VAL A 97 15.30 7.69 -0.55
CA VAL A 97 13.85 7.47 -0.60
C VAL A 97 13.39 6.60 0.57
N ILE A 98 14.09 5.49 0.84
CA ILE A 98 13.77 4.60 1.95
C ILE A 98 13.92 5.30 3.30
N SER A 99 15.01 6.04 3.50
CA SER A 99 15.22 6.82 4.72
C SER A 99 14.15 7.87 4.92
N GLN A 100 13.67 8.52 3.85
CA GLN A 100 12.62 9.52 3.94
C GLN A 100 11.25 8.91 4.22
N ILE A 101 10.91 7.79 3.58
CA ILE A 101 9.71 7.02 3.89
C ILE A 101 9.75 6.53 5.34
N ARG A 102 10.88 6.02 5.82
CA ARG A 102 11.07 5.63 7.23
C ARG A 102 10.97 6.82 8.19
N ASN A 103 11.63 7.93 7.87
CA ASN A 103 11.58 9.15 8.69
C ASN A 103 10.16 9.72 8.78
N LYS A 104 9.40 9.62 7.68
CA LYS A 104 8.04 10.18 7.59
C LYS A 104 6.98 9.27 8.18
N PHE A 105 7.08 7.96 7.98
CA PHE A 105 6.02 7.00 8.34
C PHE A 105 6.39 6.05 9.48
N GLY A 106 7.62 6.11 9.99
CA GLY A 106 8.12 5.30 11.09
C GLY A 106 8.50 3.89 10.66
N ASP A 107 8.09 2.89 11.44
CA ASP A 107 8.38 1.49 11.14
C ASP A 107 7.75 1.07 9.82
N THR A 108 8.60 0.74 8.85
CA THR A 108 8.19 0.31 7.51
C THR A 108 7.75 -1.15 7.45
N LYS A 109 7.99 -1.94 8.51
CA LYS A 109 7.67 -3.38 8.52
C LYS A 109 6.18 -3.68 8.48
N ARG A 110 5.34 -2.71 8.86
CA ARG A 110 3.88 -2.84 8.80
C ARG A 110 3.30 -2.64 7.41
N PHE A 111 4.09 -2.18 6.44
CA PHE A 111 3.59 -1.81 5.13
C PHE A 111 3.81 -2.89 4.10
N LEU A 112 2.86 -2.98 3.17
CA LEU A 112 3.07 -3.65 1.88
C LEU A 112 3.23 -2.61 0.78
N TYR A 113 4.16 -2.88 -0.12
CA TYR A 113 4.57 -1.98 -1.17
C TYR A 113 4.26 -2.56 -2.54
N ARG A 114 3.73 -1.74 -3.45
CA ARG A 114 3.62 -2.05 -4.87
C ARG A 114 4.31 -0.98 -5.68
N GLY A 115 5.36 -1.35 -6.39
CA GLY A 115 5.97 -0.49 -7.41
C GLY A 115 5.22 -0.60 -8.73
N ILE A 116 4.95 0.52 -9.39
CA ILE A 116 4.39 0.57 -10.73
C ILE A 116 5.06 1.67 -11.56
N ASN A 117 4.87 1.65 -12.87
CA ASN A 117 5.15 2.82 -13.70
C ASN A 117 4.10 3.90 -13.44
N SER A 118 4.50 5.17 -13.28
CA SER A 118 3.57 6.27 -12.98
C SER A 118 2.46 6.46 -14.03
N HIS A 119 2.67 6.09 -15.30
CA HIS A 119 1.63 6.17 -16.33
C HIS A 119 0.42 5.26 -16.03
N ASN A 120 0.58 4.26 -15.15
CA ASN A 120 -0.48 3.30 -14.82
C ASN A 120 -1.30 3.70 -13.57
N ILE A 121 -0.92 4.78 -12.86
CA ILE A 121 -1.57 5.13 -11.59
C ILE A 121 -3.05 5.49 -11.77
N ASN A 122 -3.37 6.25 -12.83
CA ASN A 122 -4.75 6.68 -13.10
C ASN A 122 -5.65 5.49 -13.39
N GLU A 123 -5.16 4.53 -14.17
CA GLU A 123 -5.91 3.30 -14.49
C GLU A 123 -6.11 2.44 -13.24
N ILE A 124 -5.08 2.25 -12.40
CA ILE A 124 -5.16 1.46 -11.17
C ILE A 124 -6.13 2.08 -10.16
N LEU A 125 -6.11 3.41 -10.02
CA LEU A 125 -7.01 4.10 -9.10
C LEU A 125 -8.44 4.21 -9.65
N ALA A 126 -8.63 4.29 -10.97
CA ALA A 126 -9.97 4.36 -11.58
C ALA A 126 -10.67 2.99 -11.63
N GLU A 127 -9.94 1.93 -12.01
CA GLU A 127 -10.51 0.58 -12.18
C GLU A 127 -10.50 -0.25 -10.87
N GLY A 128 -9.89 0.28 -9.81
CA GLY A 128 -9.56 -0.46 -8.60
C GLY A 128 -8.32 -1.34 -8.82
N PHE A 129 -7.75 -1.88 -7.74
CA PHE A 129 -6.50 -2.67 -7.80
C PHE A 129 -6.58 -4.00 -8.57
N MET A 130 -7.67 -4.25 -9.27
CA MET A 130 -7.84 -5.31 -10.23
C MET A 130 -6.71 -5.24 -11.26
N ASP A 131 -5.96 -6.33 -11.40
CA ASP A 131 -4.95 -6.44 -12.45
C ASP A 131 -5.66 -6.42 -13.80
N VAL A 132 -5.63 -5.27 -14.48
CA VAL A 132 -6.28 -5.08 -15.78
C VAL A 132 -5.70 -6.13 -16.74
N ARG A 133 -6.57 -7.04 -17.15
CA ARG A 133 -6.27 -8.12 -18.11
C ARG A 133 -5.53 -7.52 -19.30
N GLY A 134 -4.24 -7.86 -19.45
CA GLY A 134 -3.51 -7.60 -20.70
C GLY A 134 -2.16 -6.88 -20.59
N ARG A 135 -1.71 -6.38 -19.43
CA ARG A 135 -0.36 -5.80 -19.33
C ARG A 135 0.67 -6.81 -18.85
N ALA A 136 1.55 -7.19 -19.78
CA ALA A 136 2.65 -8.16 -19.66
C ALA A 136 3.79 -7.81 -18.67
N SER A 137 3.61 -6.82 -17.78
CA SER A 137 4.76 -6.28 -17.03
C SER A 137 5.06 -7.02 -15.73
N LEU A 138 4.07 -7.62 -15.05
CA LEU A 138 4.28 -8.31 -13.78
C LEU A 138 4.60 -9.78 -13.99
N ARG A 139 5.71 -10.22 -13.40
CA ARG A 139 6.03 -11.64 -13.19
C ARG A 139 4.97 -12.23 -12.26
N LYS A 140 4.14 -13.14 -12.77
CA LYS A 140 2.93 -13.65 -12.09
C LYS A 140 3.17 -15.04 -11.52
N ASP A 141 4.11 -15.15 -10.60
CA ASP A 141 4.44 -16.40 -9.89
C ASP A 141 3.19 -17.09 -9.32
N PHE A 142 2.21 -16.32 -8.84
CA PHE A 142 1.00 -16.83 -8.22
C PHE A 142 -0.25 -16.54 -9.05
N GLY A 143 -0.12 -16.37 -10.37
CA GLY A 143 -1.21 -16.12 -11.30
C GLY A 143 -1.78 -14.69 -11.24
N VAL A 144 -3.03 -14.50 -11.67
CA VAL A 144 -3.68 -13.17 -11.65
C VAL A 144 -3.95 -12.71 -10.21
N GLY A 145 -3.62 -11.46 -9.88
CA GLY A 145 -3.87 -10.89 -8.56
C GLY A 145 -3.19 -9.54 -8.33
N LEU A 146 -3.39 -8.97 -7.15
CA LEU A 146 -2.72 -7.76 -6.70
C LEU A 146 -1.40 -8.11 -6.02
N TYR A 147 -0.28 -7.84 -6.69
CA TYR A 147 1.05 -8.14 -6.17
C TYR A 147 1.60 -6.99 -5.32
N THR A 148 2.06 -7.33 -4.12
CA THR A 148 2.75 -6.43 -3.20
C THR A 148 3.91 -7.15 -2.52
N THR A 149 4.78 -6.42 -1.84
CA THR A 149 5.90 -6.99 -1.08
C THR A 149 6.16 -6.18 0.18
N PRO A 150 6.57 -6.79 1.31
CA PRO A 150 7.10 -6.05 2.45
C PRO A 150 8.47 -5.43 2.16
N ASN A 151 9.15 -5.86 1.08
CA ASN A 151 10.44 -5.31 0.72
C ASN A 151 10.32 -4.04 -0.15
N ILE A 152 10.44 -2.89 0.52
CA ILE A 152 10.47 -1.58 -0.15
C ILE A 152 11.59 -1.46 -1.20
N ASP A 153 12.74 -2.09 -0.96
CA ASP A 153 13.86 -2.08 -1.88
C ASP A 153 13.51 -2.77 -3.20
N TYR A 154 12.80 -3.89 -3.11
CA TYR A 154 12.30 -4.62 -4.27
C TYR A 154 11.25 -3.78 -5.01
N ALA A 155 10.26 -3.23 -4.29
CA ALA A 155 9.19 -2.42 -4.88
C ALA A 155 9.70 -1.16 -5.59
N ILE A 156 10.69 -0.45 -5.03
CA ILE A 156 11.30 0.72 -5.70
C ILE A 156 12.03 0.30 -6.98
N SER A 157 12.77 -0.82 -6.93
CA SER A 157 13.50 -1.32 -8.11
C SER A 157 12.53 -1.69 -9.22
N TYR A 158 11.40 -2.29 -8.85
CA TYR A 158 10.32 -2.66 -9.76
C TYR A 158 9.60 -1.44 -10.36
N ALA A 159 9.34 -0.40 -9.56
CA ALA A 159 8.73 0.85 -10.04
C ALA A 159 9.57 1.53 -11.13
N GLY A 160 10.90 1.38 -11.06
CA GLY A 160 11.83 1.92 -12.04
C GLY A 160 11.94 3.44 -12.00
N ARG A 161 12.42 4.03 -13.08
CA ARG A 161 12.55 5.48 -13.25
C ARG A 161 11.19 6.09 -13.62
N ASN A 162 10.80 7.19 -12.99
CA ASN A 162 9.45 7.77 -13.11
C ASN A 162 8.39 6.74 -12.68
N GLY A 163 8.67 6.08 -11.56
CA GLY A 163 7.83 5.05 -10.97
C GLY A 163 6.94 5.62 -9.88
N THR A 164 5.90 4.89 -9.51
CA THR A 164 5.06 5.21 -8.35
C THR A 164 5.08 4.05 -7.38
N LEU A 165 5.23 4.37 -6.09
CA LEU A 165 5.08 3.44 -5.00
C LEU A 165 3.68 3.59 -4.42
N ILE A 166 2.92 2.50 -4.38
CA ILE A 166 1.66 2.41 -3.65
C ILE A 166 1.97 1.69 -2.34
N ILE A 167 1.51 2.26 -1.23
CA ILE A 167 1.79 1.80 0.13
C ILE A 167 0.46 1.44 0.79
N PHE A 168 0.40 0.24 1.35
CA PHE A 168 -0.74 -0.27 2.10
C PHE A 168 -0.37 -0.48 3.57
N ASP A 169 -1.18 0.02 4.50
CA ASP A 169 -1.01 -0.23 5.93
C ASP A 169 -1.52 -1.62 6.30
N TRP A 170 -0.59 -2.55 6.50
CA TRP A 170 -0.84 -3.96 6.73
C TRP A 170 -0.67 -4.35 8.21
N SER A 171 -0.70 -3.38 9.14
CA SER A 171 -0.54 -3.64 10.57
C SER A 171 -1.68 -4.44 11.20
N ASN A 172 -2.86 -4.44 10.58
CA ASN A 172 -4.06 -5.17 11.00
C ASN A 172 -4.72 -5.80 9.78
N PRO A 173 -4.18 -6.90 9.22
CA PRO A 173 -4.91 -7.64 8.20
C PRO A 173 -6.24 -8.12 8.81
N ASP A 174 -7.36 -7.88 8.12
CA ASP A 174 -8.69 -8.21 8.65
C ASP A 174 -8.75 -9.65 9.12
N ARG A 175 -9.45 -9.88 10.23
CA ARG A 175 -9.61 -11.22 10.84
C ARG A 175 -10.37 -12.21 9.95
N ASN A 176 -10.95 -11.74 8.84
CA ASN A 176 -11.79 -12.55 7.95
C ASN A 176 -11.11 -12.96 6.65
N LEU A 177 -9.85 -12.56 6.41
CA LEU A 177 -9.10 -13.00 5.22
C LEU A 177 -8.41 -14.33 5.48
N ILE A 178 -8.54 -15.26 4.54
CA ILE A 178 -7.81 -16.52 4.55
C ILE A 178 -6.44 -16.30 3.89
N ILE A 179 -5.37 -16.39 4.67
CA ILE A 179 -4.00 -16.23 4.19
C ILE A 179 -3.35 -17.61 4.09
N LYS A 180 -2.81 -17.94 2.91
CA LYS A 180 -2.02 -19.15 2.68
C LYS A 180 -0.55 -18.77 2.52
N HIS A 181 0.26 -19.21 3.48
CA HIS A 181 1.71 -19.11 3.41
C HIS A 181 2.31 -20.32 2.69
N LEU A 182 2.98 -20.09 1.57
CA LEU A 182 3.63 -21.10 0.74
C LEU A 182 5.06 -21.39 1.25
N ASN A 183 5.16 -21.82 2.52
CA ASN A 183 6.44 -22.09 3.19
C ASN A 183 7.03 -23.47 2.80
N ASN A 184 6.20 -24.38 2.31
CA ASN A 184 6.67 -25.67 1.79
C ASN A 184 7.27 -25.47 0.39
N LEU A 185 8.55 -25.83 0.22
CA LEU A 185 9.27 -25.59 -1.03
C LEU A 185 8.63 -26.30 -2.24
N GLU A 186 8.12 -27.52 -2.08
CA GLU A 186 7.52 -28.28 -3.19
C GLU A 186 6.12 -27.76 -3.54
N GLU A 187 5.35 -27.34 -2.54
CA GLU A 187 4.07 -26.63 -2.75
C GLU A 187 4.30 -25.27 -3.44
N TRP A 188 5.33 -24.53 -3.03
CA TRP A 188 5.71 -23.27 -3.67
C TRP A 188 6.16 -23.50 -5.12
N LYS A 189 7.07 -24.45 -5.38
CA LYS A 189 7.54 -24.77 -6.75
C LYS A 189 6.39 -25.18 -7.65
N SER A 190 5.50 -26.07 -7.19
CA SER A 190 4.34 -26.51 -7.97
C SER A 190 3.38 -25.37 -8.26
N THR A 191 3.16 -24.46 -7.30
CA THR A 191 2.37 -23.25 -7.49
C THR A 191 2.97 -22.33 -8.55
N VAL A 192 4.25 -21.97 -8.41
CA VAL A 192 4.94 -21.08 -9.35
C VAL A 192 4.97 -21.69 -10.76
N LYS A 193 5.41 -22.95 -10.85
CA LYS A 193 5.51 -23.64 -12.14
C LYS A 193 4.15 -23.75 -12.83
N GLY A 194 3.10 -24.11 -12.09
CA GLY A 194 1.76 -24.23 -12.66
C GLY A 194 1.20 -22.92 -13.21
N TRP A 195 1.49 -21.78 -12.58
CA TRP A 195 1.02 -20.47 -13.07
C TRP A 195 1.86 -19.89 -14.20
N VAL A 196 3.18 -20.10 -14.18
CA VAL A 196 4.10 -19.51 -15.19
C VAL A 196 4.20 -20.35 -16.46
N CYS A 197 4.07 -21.68 -16.34
CA CYS A 197 4.09 -22.65 -17.45
C CYS A 197 2.66 -23.12 -17.81
N ILE A 198 1.65 -22.27 -17.62
CA ILE A 198 0.22 -22.66 -17.79
C ILE A 198 -0.15 -23.07 -19.22
N ASP A 199 0.62 -22.63 -20.23
CA ASP A 199 0.38 -22.90 -21.66
C ASP A 199 0.96 -24.24 -22.14
N ASP A 200 1.58 -25.05 -21.25
CA ASP A 200 2.03 -26.41 -21.57
C ASP A 200 0.97 -27.44 -21.15
N ASP A 201 0.17 -27.89 -22.12
CA ASP A 201 -0.93 -28.84 -21.92
C ASP A 201 -0.49 -30.18 -21.29
N ASN A 202 0.81 -30.52 -21.33
CA ASN A 202 1.33 -31.75 -20.76
C ASN A 202 1.70 -31.63 -19.28
N LYS A 203 1.44 -30.47 -18.64
CA LYS A 203 1.87 -30.20 -17.27
C LYS A 203 0.73 -30.02 -16.28
N PRO A 204 0.97 -30.34 -15.01
CA PRO A 204 -0.02 -30.18 -13.96
C PRO A 204 -0.42 -28.70 -13.85
N ARG A 205 -1.74 -28.48 -13.81
CA ARG A 205 -2.33 -27.18 -13.52
C ARG A 205 -1.84 -26.65 -12.16
N PRO A 206 -1.82 -25.33 -11.96
CA PRO A 206 -1.47 -24.79 -10.66
C PRO A 206 -2.37 -25.37 -9.57
N PRO A 207 -1.81 -25.76 -8.41
CA PRO A 207 -2.60 -26.11 -7.24
C PRO A 207 -3.64 -25.03 -6.96
N GLN A 208 -4.87 -25.45 -6.67
CA GLN A 208 -5.91 -24.54 -6.22
C GLN A 208 -5.70 -24.23 -4.74
N HIS A 209 -5.64 -22.95 -4.43
CA HIS A 209 -5.56 -22.44 -3.08
C HIS A 209 -6.86 -21.70 -2.77
N GLU A 210 -7.67 -22.24 -1.86
CA GLU A 210 -8.87 -21.59 -1.33
C GLU A 210 -8.46 -20.51 -0.31
N ALA A 211 -7.77 -19.47 -0.79
CA ALA A 211 -7.24 -18.39 0.03
C ALA A 211 -7.46 -17.03 -0.64
N ASP A 212 -7.79 -16.04 0.18
CA ASP A 212 -7.91 -14.65 -0.25
C ASP A 212 -6.53 -14.06 -0.60
N ILE A 213 -5.51 -14.49 0.14
CA ILE A 213 -4.13 -14.02 0.00
C ILE A 213 -3.16 -15.19 -0.10
N LEU A 214 -2.24 -15.09 -1.05
CA LEU A 214 -1.07 -15.96 -1.13
C LEU A 214 0.18 -15.19 -0.72
N GLU A 215 0.98 -15.78 0.17
CA GLU A 215 2.27 -15.25 0.58
C GLU A 215 3.37 -16.28 0.34
N GLY A 216 4.46 -15.87 -0.29
CA GLY A 216 5.59 -16.75 -0.55
C GLY A 216 6.75 -16.04 -1.23
N PHE A 217 7.83 -16.76 -1.47
CA PHE A 217 9.01 -16.19 -2.13
C PHE A 217 8.72 -15.77 -3.57
N ILE A 218 9.43 -14.75 -4.04
CA ILE A 218 9.48 -14.34 -5.43
C ILE A 218 10.46 -15.26 -6.16
N SER A 219 10.15 -15.67 -7.39
CA SER A 219 11.08 -16.47 -8.19
C SER A 219 12.23 -15.61 -8.73
N SER A 220 13.46 -16.11 -8.55
CA SER A 220 14.67 -15.44 -9.04
C SER A 220 14.93 -15.69 -10.53
N ASN A 221 14.36 -16.77 -11.07
CA ASN A 221 14.62 -17.28 -12.42
C ASN A 221 13.37 -17.30 -13.32
N TYR A 222 12.40 -16.40 -13.10
CA TYR A 222 11.11 -16.34 -13.79
C TYR A 222 11.17 -16.61 -15.31
N ASP A 223 12.09 -15.96 -16.02
CA ASP A 223 12.21 -16.08 -17.48
C ASP A 223 12.58 -17.51 -17.92
N HIS A 224 13.30 -18.26 -17.08
CA HIS A 224 13.58 -19.69 -17.31
C HIS A 224 12.37 -20.57 -16.95
N ILE A 225 11.53 -20.16 -16.00
CA ILE A 225 10.31 -20.91 -15.64
C ILE A 225 9.29 -20.87 -16.78
N HIS A 226 9.31 -19.86 -17.65
CA HIS A 226 8.53 -19.88 -18.90
C HIS A 226 8.91 -21.03 -19.84
N ALA A 227 10.17 -21.46 -19.83
CA ALA A 227 10.62 -22.71 -20.47
C ALA A 227 10.42 -23.94 -19.57
N CYS A 228 9.65 -23.79 -18.49
CA CYS A 228 9.26 -24.80 -17.53
C CYS A 228 10.42 -25.46 -16.77
N HIS A 229 11.53 -24.73 -16.62
CA HIS A 229 12.57 -25.05 -15.66
C HIS A 229 12.04 -24.96 -14.22
N ASP A 230 12.77 -25.58 -13.29
CA ASP A 230 12.36 -25.56 -11.88
C ASP A 230 12.50 -24.16 -11.27
N PRO A 231 11.48 -23.68 -10.52
CA PRO A 231 11.54 -22.40 -9.84
C PRO A 231 12.63 -22.37 -8.75
N ILE A 232 13.33 -21.24 -8.64
CA ILE A 232 14.34 -20.98 -7.61
C ILE A 232 13.87 -19.79 -6.76
N PRO A 233 13.62 -19.98 -5.45
CA PRO A 233 13.15 -18.88 -4.60
C PRO A 233 14.26 -17.83 -4.42
N SER A 234 13.88 -16.55 -4.41
CA SER A 234 14.75 -15.45 -4.00
C SER A 234 14.65 -15.21 -2.49
N GLU A 235 15.38 -14.21 -1.99
CA GLU A 235 15.26 -13.73 -0.60
C GLU A 235 14.02 -12.84 -0.38
N ASP A 236 13.37 -12.40 -1.46
CA ASP A 236 12.23 -11.50 -1.42
C ASP A 236 10.91 -12.26 -1.33
N VAL A 237 9.97 -11.72 -0.57
CA VAL A 237 8.62 -12.26 -0.40
C VAL A 237 7.62 -11.38 -1.13
N GLN A 238 6.58 -12.00 -1.67
CA GLN A 238 5.41 -11.32 -2.22
C GLN A 238 4.15 -11.74 -1.48
N VAL A 239 3.23 -10.78 -1.33
CA VAL A 239 1.89 -10.95 -0.79
C VAL A 239 0.90 -10.58 -1.90
N VAL A 240 0.06 -11.54 -2.28
CA VAL A 240 -0.79 -11.44 -3.47
C VAL A 240 -2.25 -11.57 -3.09
N GLY A 241 -3.04 -10.52 -3.31
CA GLY A 241 -4.50 -10.56 -3.19
C GLY A 241 -5.14 -11.27 -4.38
N LYS A 242 -5.96 -12.28 -4.10
CA LYS A 242 -6.54 -13.21 -5.10
C LYS A 242 -8.05 -13.05 -5.30
N THR A 243 -8.77 -12.60 -4.27
CA THR A 243 -10.23 -12.50 -4.26
C THR A 243 -10.67 -11.05 -4.13
N ASP A 244 -11.94 -10.76 -4.45
CA ASP A 244 -12.52 -9.43 -4.26
C ASP A 244 -12.42 -8.97 -2.79
N SER A 245 -12.58 -9.89 -1.83
CA SER A 245 -12.38 -9.62 -0.40
C SER A 245 -10.96 -9.13 -0.11
N ALA A 246 -9.93 -9.78 -0.67
CA ALA A 246 -8.56 -9.30 -0.52
C ALA A 246 -8.37 -7.94 -1.20
N ILE A 247 -8.88 -7.76 -2.42
CA ILE A 247 -8.75 -6.48 -3.14
C ILE A 247 -9.39 -5.32 -2.37
N ASN A 248 -10.58 -5.52 -1.80
CA ASN A 248 -11.24 -4.54 -0.95
C ASN A 248 -10.42 -4.25 0.31
N ALA A 249 -9.88 -5.29 0.95
CA ALA A 249 -9.03 -5.12 2.13
C ALA A 249 -7.76 -4.31 1.83
N PHE A 250 -7.13 -4.51 0.66
CA PHE A 250 -6.03 -3.67 0.20
C PHE A 250 -6.49 -2.24 -0.03
N ALA A 251 -7.65 -2.04 -0.64
CA ALA A 251 -8.13 -0.71 -0.94
C ALA A 251 -8.47 0.12 0.31
N GLU A 252 -9.14 -0.48 1.30
CA GLU A 252 -9.38 0.14 2.61
C GLU A 252 -8.09 0.47 3.36
N ARG A 253 -7.01 -0.26 3.06
CA ARG A 253 -5.68 -0.09 3.65
C ARG A 253 -4.75 0.76 2.80
N LEU A 254 -5.23 1.33 1.70
CA LEU A 254 -4.43 2.25 0.89
C LEU A 254 -3.98 3.42 1.77
N PHE A 255 -2.69 3.47 2.03
CA PHE A 255 -2.11 4.41 2.98
C PHE A 255 -1.50 5.61 2.26
N ALA A 256 -0.71 5.36 1.22
CA ALA A 256 -0.04 6.43 0.49
C ALA A 256 0.30 6.07 -0.96
N VAL A 257 0.39 7.10 -1.80
CA VAL A 257 0.95 7.05 -3.15
C VAL A 257 2.16 7.97 -3.21
N VAL A 258 3.31 7.45 -3.62
CA VAL A 258 4.58 8.17 -3.69
C VAL A 258 5.10 8.16 -5.13
N TYR A 259 5.12 9.32 -5.79
CA TYR A 259 5.72 9.46 -7.12
C TYR A 259 7.24 9.60 -7.01
N LEU A 260 7.98 8.82 -7.79
CA LEU A 260 9.44 8.77 -7.88
C LEU A 260 9.87 9.49 -9.18
N GLU A 261 9.84 10.83 -9.20
CA GLU A 261 10.01 11.67 -10.41
C GLU A 261 11.44 12.06 -10.73
#